data_AF-A0A450SE33-F1
#
_entry.id   AF-A0A450SE33-F1
#
_cell.length_a   1.000
_cell.length_b   1.000
_cell.length_c   1.000
_cell.angle_alpha   90.00
_cell.angle_beta   90.00
_cell.angle_gamma   90.00
#
_symmetry.space_group_name_H-M   'P 1'
#
loop_
_entity.id
_entity.type
_entity.pdbx_description
1 polymer ?
#
loop_
_entity_poly.entity_id
_entity_poly.type
_entity_poly.pdbx_seq_one_letter_code
_entity_poly.pdbx_strand_id
1 'polypeptide(L)'
;MSITRFLGKNARTNPAALLMDPHPVSRPLNYSHAHIETFNNLVKYLVRLRRDGTLDDDDFSELVKMASAMFVEAEILGRVENVLDDALEKQMSTAGRQLSLFEELR
;
A
#
# COMPACT_ATOMS: atom_id res chain seq x y z
N MET A 1 -31.14 19.37 4.78
CA MET A 1 -30.63 19.02 3.44
C MET A 1 -30.18 20.31 2.77
N SER A 2 -28.98 20.54 2.27
CA SER A 2 -27.85 19.69 1.88
C SER A 2 -26.55 20.50 2.04
N ILE A 3 -25.47 19.91 2.54
CA ILE A 3 -24.18 20.56 2.90
C ILE A 3 -23.31 20.90 1.67
N THR A 4 -23.79 20.66 0.45
CA THR A 4 -23.00 20.76 -0.79
C THR A 4 -22.64 22.17 -1.24
N ARG A 5 -22.70 23.20 -0.38
CA ARG A 5 -22.44 24.59 -0.78
C ARG A 5 -21.30 25.32 -0.07
N PHE A 6 -20.45 24.65 0.73
CA PHE A 6 -19.45 25.37 1.52
C PHE A 6 -17.97 25.23 1.15
N LEU A 7 -17.53 24.37 0.22
CA LEU A 7 -16.09 24.21 -0.01
C LEU A 7 -15.71 24.42 -1.48
N GLY A 8 -15.92 25.66 -1.91
CA GLY A 8 -15.14 26.22 -3.00
C GLY A 8 -13.70 26.46 -2.56
N LYS A 9 -12.75 26.03 -3.40
CA LYS A 9 -11.34 26.43 -3.41
C LYS A 9 -10.54 26.00 -2.17
N ASN A 10 -10.09 24.74 -2.13
CA ASN A 10 -8.79 24.32 -1.53
C ASN A 10 -8.50 22.81 -1.74
N ALA A 11 -8.98 22.19 -2.83
CA ALA A 11 -8.78 20.76 -3.09
C ALA A 11 -7.34 20.34 -3.47
N ARG A 12 -6.35 21.23 -3.37
CA ARG A 12 -4.93 20.92 -3.67
C ARG A 12 -4.11 20.47 -2.47
N THR A 13 -4.69 20.39 -1.27
CA THR A 13 -3.94 20.03 -0.05
C THR A 13 -4.63 18.99 0.82
N ASN A 14 -5.61 18.25 0.29
CA ASN A 14 -6.21 17.14 1.04
C ASN A 14 -5.47 15.83 0.70
N PRO A 15 -4.62 15.28 1.59
CA PRO A 15 -3.94 14.01 1.37
C PRO A 15 -4.90 12.83 1.21
N ALA A 16 -6.16 12.96 1.68
CA ALA A 16 -7.18 11.93 1.51
C ALA A 16 -7.72 11.84 0.07
N ALA A 17 -7.61 12.91 -0.73
CA ALA A 17 -8.07 12.90 -2.13
C ALA A 17 -7.11 12.12 -3.05
N LEU A 18 -5.83 12.03 -2.66
CA LEU A 18 -4.81 11.23 -3.36
C LEU A 18 -4.98 9.72 -3.15
N LEU A 19 -5.71 9.30 -2.12
CA LEU A 19 -5.88 7.90 -1.77
C LEU A 19 -6.98 7.21 -2.59
N MET A 20 -7.86 7.97 -3.25
CA MET A 20 -9.11 7.47 -3.84
C MET A 20 -9.23 7.69 -5.36
N ASP A 21 -8.18 8.11 -6.05
CA ASP A 21 -8.20 8.25 -7.51
C ASP A 21 -7.81 6.91 -8.18
N PRO A 22 -8.71 6.23 -8.92
CA PRO A 22 -8.48 4.90 -9.47
C PRO A 22 -7.80 4.96 -10.85
N HIS A 23 -6.79 5.82 -11.01
CA HIS A 23 -5.95 5.81 -12.21
C HIS A 23 -4.79 4.82 -12.05
N PRO A 24 -4.43 4.05 -13.09
CA PRO A 24 -3.35 3.08 -13.04
C PRO A 24 -2.02 3.85 -13.12
N VAL A 25 -1.63 4.46 -12.01
CA VAL A 25 -0.28 4.98 -11.87
C VAL A 25 0.59 3.76 -11.60
N SER A 26 1.42 3.41 -12.58
CA SER A 26 2.53 2.47 -12.43
C SER A 26 3.23 2.75 -11.09
N ARG A 27 2.95 1.91 -10.09
CA ARG A 27 3.43 2.12 -8.72
C ARG A 27 4.95 2.04 -8.77
N PRO A 28 5.68 3.08 -8.32
CA PRO A 28 7.12 3.01 -8.29
C PRO A 28 7.54 2.01 -7.22
N LEU A 29 8.46 1.10 -7.58
CA LEU A 29 9.19 0.14 -6.73
C LEU A 29 9.78 0.74 -5.42
N ASN A 30 9.74 2.06 -5.25
CA ASN A 30 10.19 2.79 -4.06
C ASN A 30 9.24 2.68 -2.84
N TYR A 31 8.01 2.19 -3.00
CA TYR A 31 7.09 2.00 -1.87
C TYR A 31 7.58 0.91 -0.90
N SER A 32 8.43 0.00 -1.39
CA SER A 32 8.95 -1.13 -0.59
C SER A 32 9.89 -0.70 0.54
N HIS A 33 10.72 0.32 0.34
CA HIS A 33 11.71 0.69 1.36
C HIS A 33 11.14 1.60 2.45
N ALA A 34 10.19 2.47 2.09
CA ALA A 34 9.60 3.44 3.01
C ALA A 34 8.81 2.79 4.15
N HIS A 35 8.06 1.71 3.87
CA HIS A 35 7.26 1.04 4.89
C HIS A 35 8.11 0.19 5.85
N ILE A 36 9.22 -0.40 5.37
CA ILE A 36 10.23 -1.08 6.20
C ILE A 36 10.90 -0.09 7.15
N GLU A 37 11.31 1.06 6.65
CA GLU A 37 11.93 2.11 7.46
C GLU A 37 10.95 2.63 8.53
N THR A 38 9.70 2.86 8.15
CA THR A 38 8.64 3.31 9.06
C THR A 38 8.42 2.30 10.19
N PHE A 39 8.31 1.01 9.87
CA PHE A 39 8.17 -0.05 10.87
C PHE A 39 9.38 -0.10 11.82
N ASN A 40 10.60 -0.06 11.28
CA ASN A 40 11.81 -0.08 12.08
C ASN A 40 11.90 1.12 13.03
N ASN A 41 11.51 2.31 12.57
CA ASN A 41 11.50 3.52 13.40
C ASN A 41 10.43 3.44 14.50
N LEU A 42 9.26 2.87 14.20
CA LEU A 42 8.21 2.63 15.19
C LEU A 42 8.70 1.67 16.28
N VAL A 43 9.27 0.51 15.93
CA VAL A 43 9.78 -0.46 16.92
C VAL A 43 10.86 0.17 17.79
N LYS A 44 11.79 0.93 17.20
CA LYS A 44 12.82 1.67 17.98
C LYS A 44 12.20 2.66 18.97
N TYR A 45 11.14 3.35 18.57
CA TYR A 45 10.43 4.29 19.43
C TYR A 45 9.75 3.56 20.60
N LEU A 46 9.04 2.46 20.34
CA LEU A 46 8.42 1.63 21.38
C LEU A 46 9.45 1.10 22.38
N VAL A 47 10.61 0.65 21.90
CA VAL A 47 11.71 0.20 22.77
C VAL A 47 12.23 1.32 23.66
N ARG A 48 12.34 2.55 23.13
CA ARG A 48 12.72 3.72 23.95
C ARG A 48 11.69 4.00 25.04
N LEU A 49 10.40 4.04 24.69
CA LEU A 49 9.34 4.29 25.65
C LEU A 49 9.30 3.27 26.78
N ARG A 50 9.51 1.99 26.47
CA ARG A 50 9.63 0.93 27.50
C ARG A 50 10.84 1.14 28.40
N ARG A 51 12.01 1.46 27.83
CA ARG A 51 13.24 1.69 28.60
C ARG A 51 13.13 2.87 29.55
N ASP A 52 12.42 3.91 29.13
CA ASP A 52 12.20 5.12 29.92
C ASP A 52 11.04 4.95 30.92
N GLY A 53 10.44 3.76 31.01
CA GLY A 53 9.34 3.43 31.93
C GLY A 53 8.00 4.07 31.56
N THR A 54 7.88 4.62 30.36
CA THR A 54 6.63 5.24 29.87
C THR A 54 5.60 4.18 29.45
N LEU A 55 6.08 3.06 28.90
CA LEU A 55 5.27 1.88 28.63
C LEU A 55 5.67 0.76 29.60
N ASP A 56 4.66 0.09 30.15
CA ASP A 56 4.90 -1.19 30.82
C ASP A 56 5.11 -2.32 29.81
N ASP A 57 5.42 -3.50 30.33
CA ASP A 57 5.75 -4.67 29.53
C ASP A 57 4.55 -5.19 28.72
N ASP A 58 3.33 -5.05 29.25
CA ASP A 58 2.12 -5.54 28.62
C ASP A 58 1.72 -4.63 27.46
N ASP A 59 1.68 -3.31 27.70
CA ASP A 59 1.41 -2.30 26.68
C ASP A 59 2.46 -2.35 25.55
N PHE A 60 3.74 -2.48 25.90
CA PHE A 60 4.81 -2.63 24.91
C PHE A 60 4.59 -3.89 24.05
N SER A 61 4.26 -5.02 24.67
CA SER A 61 4.03 -6.29 23.98
C SER A 61 2.86 -6.19 23.01
N GLU A 62 1.76 -5.55 23.42
CA GLU A 62 0.58 -5.37 22.58
C GLU A 62 0.87 -4.45 21.38
N LEU A 63 1.52 -3.31 21.62
CA LEU A 63 1.90 -2.36 20.56
C LEU A 63 2.84 -2.99 19.53
N VAL A 64 3.82 -3.80 19.98
CA VAL A 64 4.73 -4.51 19.07
C VAL A 64 3.98 -5.56 18.24
N LYS A 65 3.04 -6.30 18.84
CA LYS A 65 2.20 -7.27 18.12
C LYS A 65 1.37 -6.58 17.05
N MET A 66 0.70 -5.47 17.39
CA MET A 66 -0.11 -4.70 16.44
C MET A 66 0.74 -4.16 15.28
N ALA A 67 1.87 -3.52 15.59
CA ALA A 67 2.78 -3.01 14.57
C ALA A 67 3.26 -4.12 13.63
N SER A 68 3.58 -5.30 14.17
CA SER A 68 4.04 -6.45 13.39
C SER A 68 2.93 -7.00 12.50
N ALA A 69 1.70 -7.09 13.01
CA ALA A 69 0.56 -7.56 12.22
C ALA A 69 0.29 -6.65 11.03
N MET A 70 0.26 -5.32 11.25
CA MET A 70 0.06 -4.34 10.18
C MET A 70 1.18 -4.40 9.12
N PHE A 71 2.43 -4.55 9.56
CA PHE A 71 3.56 -4.66 8.64
C PHE A 71 3.46 -5.92 7.76
N VAL A 72 3.16 -7.07 8.35
CA VAL A 72 2.99 -8.33 7.62
C VAL A 72 1.81 -8.25 6.64
N GLU A 73 0.69 -7.66 7.06
CA GLU A 73 -0.49 -7.48 6.19
C GLU A 73 -0.13 -6.63 4.96
N ALA A 74 0.57 -5.51 5.14
CA ALA A 74 1.01 -4.65 4.05
C ALA A 74 1.97 -5.37 3.09
N GLU A 75 2.92 -6.15 3.63
CA GLU A 75 3.87 -6.94 2.82
C GLU A 75 3.17 -8.04 2.01
N ILE A 76 2.21 -8.75 2.61
CA ILE A 76 1.44 -9.78 1.92
C ILE A 76 0.59 -9.15 0.82
N LEU A 77 -0.11 -8.06 1.12
CA LEU A 77 -0.95 -7.37 0.13
C LEU A 77 -0.12 -6.93 -1.08
N GLY A 78 1.03 -6.30 -0.85
CA GLY A 78 1.91 -5.86 -1.94
C GLY A 78 2.44 -7.03 -2.78
N ARG A 79 2.75 -8.18 -2.16
CA ARG A 79 3.16 -9.39 -2.90
C ARG A 79 2.02 -9.98 -3.72
N VAL A 80 0.80 -10.01 -3.17
CA VAL A 80 -0.38 -10.53 -3.86
C VAL A 80 -0.71 -9.67 -5.07
N GLU A 81 -0.68 -8.34 -4.93
CA GLU A 81 -0.89 -7.41 -6.05
C GLU A 81 0.14 -7.65 -7.17
N ASN A 82 1.43 -7.77 -6.84
CA ASN A 82 2.47 -8.02 -7.84
C ASN A 82 2.28 -9.36 -8.58
N VAL A 83 1.96 -10.44 -7.84
CA VAL A 83 1.70 -11.75 -8.46
C VAL A 83 0.48 -11.71 -9.37
N LEU A 84 -0.55 -10.95 -9.00
CA LEU A 84 -1.75 -10.79 -9.79
C LEU A 84 -1.49 -9.99 -11.07
N ASP A 85 -0.73 -8.90 -10.96
CA ASP A 85 -0.33 -8.06 -12.09
C ASP A 85 0.51 -8.86 -13.10
N ASP A 86 1.51 -9.61 -12.64
CA ASP A 86 2.34 -10.50 -13.47
C ASP A 86 1.50 -11.56 -14.19
N ALA A 87 0.52 -12.15 -13.48
CA ALA A 87 -0.37 -13.16 -14.04
C ALA A 87 -1.29 -12.56 -15.13
N LEU A 88 -1.83 -11.37 -14.89
CA LEU A 88 -2.69 -10.65 -15.84
C LEU A 88 -1.90 -10.25 -17.09
N GLU A 89 -0.70 -9.69 -16.93
CA GLU A 89 0.16 -9.31 -18.05
C GLU A 89 0.46 -10.51 -18.96
N LYS A 90 0.80 -11.65 -18.35
CA LYS A 90 1.07 -12.89 -19.09
C LYS A 90 -0.15 -13.38 -19.87
N GLN A 91 -1.35 -13.32 -19.28
CA GLN A 91 -2.58 -13.73 -19.96
C GLN A 91 -2.89 -12.80 -21.14
N MET A 92 -2.79 -11.48 -20.94
CA MET A 92 -3.02 -10.50 -22.01
C MET A 92 -2.03 -10.64 -23.16
N SER A 93 -0.75 -10.85 -22.86
CA SER A 93 0.29 -11.11 -23.86
C SER A 93 0.01 -12.38 -24.69
N THR A 94 -0.45 -13.44 -24.02
CA THR A 94 -0.81 -14.70 -24.68
C THR A 94 -2.04 -14.51 -25.60
N ALA A 95 -3.07 -13.83 -25.11
CA ALA A 95 -4.27 -13.54 -25.91
C ALA A 95 -3.95 -12.66 -27.13
N GLY A 96 -3.10 -11.65 -26.97
CA GLY A 96 -2.63 -10.80 -28.07
C GLY A 96 -1.89 -11.59 -29.16
N ARG A 97 -1.02 -12.53 -28.77
CA ARG A 97 -0.34 -13.43 -29.74
C ARG A 97 -1.30 -14.36 -30.47
N GLN A 98 -2.32 -14.85 -29.80
CA GLN A 98 -3.30 -15.72 -30.46
C GLN A 98 -4.09 -14.95 -31.52
N LEU A 99 -4.52 -13.73 -31.21
CA LEU A 99 -5.23 -12.87 -32.16
C LEU A 99 -4.37 -12.52 -33.38
N SER A 100 -3.09 -12.19 -33.20
CA SER A 100 -2.19 -11.91 -34.33
C SER A 100 -2.00 -13.11 -35.25
N LEU A 101 -1.90 -14.34 -34.69
CA LEU A 101 -1.81 -15.56 -35.49
C LEU A 101 -3.08 -15.85 -36.30
N PHE A 102 -4.26 -15.52 -35.77
CA PHE A 102 -5.52 -15.65 -36.51
C PHE A 102 -5.64 -14.64 -37.66
N GLU A 103 -5.11 -13.42 -37.51
CA GLU A 103 -5.10 -12.44 -38.59
C GLU A 103 -4.09 -12.76 -39.70
N GLU A 104 -2.95 -13.37 -39.36
CA GLU A 104 -1.90 -13.75 -40.32
C GLU A 104 -2.29 -14.94 -41.23
N LEU A 105 -3.28 -15.73 -40.81
CA LEU A 105 -3.81 -16.89 -41.55
C LEU A 105 -5.00 -16.53 -42.48
N ARG A 106 -5.36 -15.25 -42.59
CA ARG A 106 -6.47 -14.75 -43.42
C ARG A 106 -5.95 -14.09 -44.69
#